data_AF-A0A3B9CV10-F1
#
_entry.id   AF-A0A3B9CV10-F1
#
_cell.length_a   1.000
_cell.length_b   1.000
_cell.length_c   1.000
_cell.angle_alpha   90.00
_cell.angle_beta   90.00
_cell.angle_gamma   90.00
#
_symmetry.space_group_name_H-M   'P 1'
#
loop_
_entity.id
_entity.type
_entity.pdbx_description
1 polymer ?
#
loop_
_entity_poly.entity_id
_entity_poly.type
_entity_poly.pdbx_seq_one_letter_code
_entity_poly.pdbx_strand_id
1 'polypeptide(L)'
;MSNLSDDQTQRILEIHETDGLIAAVKAHREMTDASLAESKSFVEALAGGESPDTSGSLSEDTIRVITEHLADGEKIQAIKAYRDATGCSLVGAKNFIEALMVRLREEDPQRFPEPKSGCAIAVLLLLPGPLLVGLFVALM
;
A
#
# COMPACT_ATOMS: atom_id res chain seq x y z
N MET A 1 -35.49 5.19 -12.71
CA MET A 1 -34.98 3.87 -12.29
C MET A 1 -35.41 2.88 -13.35
N SER A 2 -34.58 2.72 -14.38
CA SER A 2 -34.82 1.78 -15.48
C SER A 2 -34.70 0.38 -14.89
N ASN A 3 -35.84 -0.27 -14.65
CA ASN A 3 -35.88 -1.61 -14.08
C ASN A 3 -35.56 -2.58 -15.22
N LEU A 4 -34.36 -3.19 -15.22
CA LEU A 4 -34.05 -4.22 -16.21
C LEU A 4 -35.01 -5.40 -16.01
N SER A 5 -35.47 -5.97 -17.12
CA SER A 5 -36.20 -7.25 -17.10
C SER A 5 -35.30 -8.36 -16.55
N ASP A 6 -35.89 -9.34 -15.86
CA ASP A 6 -35.21 -10.54 -15.37
C ASP A 6 -34.37 -11.22 -16.48
N ASP A 7 -34.87 -11.19 -17.72
CA ASP A 7 -34.19 -11.73 -18.90
C ASP A 7 -32.87 -10.99 -19.23
N GLN A 8 -32.85 -9.66 -19.09
CA GLN A 8 -31.64 -8.87 -19.35
C GLN A 8 -30.60 -9.09 -18.26
N THR A 9 -31.06 -9.21 -17.02
CA THR A 9 -30.22 -9.56 -15.87
C THR A 9 -29.55 -10.92 -16.07
N GLN A 10 -30.33 -11.93 -16.47
CA GLN A 10 -29.82 -13.28 -16.72
C GLN A 10 -28.78 -13.28 -17.85
N ARG A 11 -29.03 -12.54 -18.93
CA ARG A 11 -28.10 -12.41 -20.05
C ARG A 11 -26.78 -11.75 -19.67
N ILE A 12 -26.83 -10.72 -18.82
CA ILE A 12 -25.63 -10.05 -18.30
C ILE A 12 -24.80 -11.02 -17.44
N LEU A 13 -25.47 -11.87 -16.64
CA LEU A 13 -24.80 -12.88 -15.84
C LEU A 13 -24.14 -13.97 -16.70
N GLU A 14 -24.81 -14.44 -17.74
CA GLU A 14 -24.25 -15.43 -18.68
C GLU A 14 -22.99 -14.88 -19.38
N ILE A 15 -23.03 -13.62 -19.82
CA ILE A 15 -21.86 -12.93 -20.41
C ILE A 15 -20.73 -12.79 -19.38
N HIS A 16 -21.07 -12.52 -18.11
CA HIS A 16 -20.08 -12.44 -17.05
C HIS A 16 -19.36 -13.78 -16.84
N GLU A 17 -20.10 -14.90 -16.86
CA GLU A 17 -19.54 -16.24 -16.70
C GLU A 17 -18.69 -16.70 -17.90
N THR A 18 -19.08 -16.31 -19.11
CA THR A 18 -18.44 -16.78 -20.36
C THR A 18 -17.30 -15.87 -20.84
N ASP A 19 -17.52 -14.56 -20.86
CA ASP A 19 -16.62 -13.55 -21.43
C ASP A 19 -15.94 -12.65 -20.37
N GLY A 20 -16.41 -12.73 -19.11
CA GLY A 20 -15.85 -12.01 -17.97
C GLY A 20 -16.40 -10.59 -17.76
N LEU A 21 -15.87 -9.92 -16.73
CA LEU A 21 -16.39 -8.65 -16.20
C LEU A 21 -16.48 -7.53 -17.25
N ILE A 22 -15.47 -7.37 -18.10
CA ILE A 22 -15.43 -6.27 -19.07
C ILE A 22 -16.56 -6.40 -20.10
N ALA A 23 -16.83 -7.63 -20.55
CA ALA A 23 -17.89 -7.91 -21.52
C ALA A 23 -19.28 -7.67 -20.91
N ALA A 24 -19.50 -8.13 -19.68
CA ALA A 24 -20.76 -7.93 -18.97
C ALA A 24 -21.03 -6.44 -18.67
N VAL A 25 -20.01 -5.67 -18.27
CA VAL A 25 -20.11 -4.22 -18.07
C VAL A 25 -20.46 -3.50 -19.37
N LYS A 26 -19.85 -3.91 -20.48
CA LYS A 26 -20.16 -3.35 -21.80
C LYS A 26 -21.61 -3.64 -22.20
N ALA A 27 -22.07 -4.88 -22.02
CA ALA A 27 -23.45 -5.28 -22.31
C ALA A 27 -24.46 -4.46 -21.51
N HIS A 28 -24.23 -4.26 -20.21
CA HIS A 28 -25.10 -3.42 -19.37
C HIS A 28 -25.15 -1.97 -19.86
N ARG A 29 -23.99 -1.39 -20.23
CA ARG A 29 -23.90 -0.02 -20.76
C ARG A 29 -24.68 0.16 -22.06
N GLU A 30 -24.60 -0.80 -22.97
CA GLU A 30 -25.32 -0.75 -24.26
C GLU A 30 -26.84 -0.84 -24.08
N MET A 31 -27.32 -1.48 -23.01
CA MET A 31 -28.76 -1.64 -22.74
C MET A 31 -29.37 -0.46 -21.96
N THR A 32 -28.58 0.23 -21.14
CA THR A 32 -29.10 1.21 -20.16
C THR A 32 -28.50 2.61 -20.29
N ASP A 33 -27.51 2.79 -21.16
CA ASP A 33 -26.69 4.00 -21.27
C ASP A 33 -26.04 4.42 -19.93
N ALA A 34 -25.92 3.48 -18.98
CA ALA A 34 -25.38 3.75 -17.66
C ALA A 34 -23.89 4.14 -17.71
N SER A 35 -23.45 4.84 -16.66
CA SER A 35 -22.05 5.16 -16.51
C SER A 35 -21.20 3.89 -16.33
N LEU A 36 -19.89 4.00 -16.60
CA LEU A 36 -18.95 2.90 -16.38
C LEU A 36 -18.97 2.43 -14.93
N ALA A 37 -19.07 3.38 -13.98
CA ALA A 37 -19.12 3.09 -12.56
C ALA A 37 -20.40 2.34 -12.18
N GLU A 38 -21.58 2.83 -12.60
CA GLU A 38 -22.85 2.15 -12.32
C GLU A 38 -22.90 0.75 -12.93
N SER A 39 -22.41 0.61 -14.15
CA SER A 39 -22.43 -0.68 -14.85
C SER A 39 -21.49 -1.69 -14.22
N LYS A 40 -20.34 -1.23 -13.72
CA LYS A 40 -19.42 -2.07 -12.94
C LYS A 40 -20.09 -2.55 -11.67
N SER A 41 -20.63 -1.61 -10.87
CA SER A 41 -21.29 -1.94 -9.60
C SER A 41 -22.50 -2.86 -9.77
N PHE A 42 -23.27 -2.71 -10.85
CA PHE A 42 -24.41 -3.58 -11.14
C PHE A 42 -23.97 -5.02 -11.45
N VAL A 43 -22.97 -5.19 -12.32
CA VAL A 43 -22.47 -6.52 -12.70
C VAL A 43 -21.82 -7.23 -11.51
N GLU A 44 -21.07 -6.50 -10.68
CA GLU A 44 -20.44 -7.05 -9.47
C GLU A 44 -21.49 -7.47 -8.43
N ALA A 45 -22.57 -6.69 -8.28
CA ALA A 45 -23.69 -7.06 -7.41
C ALA A 45 -24.42 -8.32 -7.92
N LEU A 46 -24.58 -8.47 -9.24
CA LEU A 46 -25.20 -9.65 -9.86
C LEU A 46 -24.37 -10.92 -9.72
N ALA A 47 -23.06 -10.80 -9.86
CA ALA A 47 -22.13 -11.94 -9.75
C ALA A 47 -21.98 -12.48 -8.32
N GLY A 48 -22.74 -11.95 -7.35
CA GLY A 48 -22.70 -12.41 -5.97
C GLY A 48 -21.77 -11.60 -5.07
N GLY A 49 -21.58 -10.31 -5.37
CA GLY A 49 -21.36 -9.28 -4.35
C GLY A 49 -20.30 -9.57 -3.29
N GLU A 50 -19.14 -10.07 -3.69
CA GLU A 50 -17.88 -9.68 -3.09
C GLU A 50 -17.04 -9.18 -4.25
N SER A 51 -16.65 -7.91 -4.17
CA SER A 51 -15.93 -7.20 -5.21
C SER A 51 -14.84 -8.10 -5.82
N PRO A 52 -14.56 -8.04 -7.13
CA PRO A 52 -13.19 -8.25 -7.55
C PRO A 52 -12.42 -7.12 -6.89
N ASP A 53 -11.94 -7.42 -5.69
CA ASP A 53 -11.05 -6.58 -4.95
C ASP A 53 -9.99 -6.14 -5.96
N THR A 54 -10.07 -4.86 -6.32
CA THR A 54 -8.89 -4.15 -6.85
C THR A 54 -7.92 -3.89 -5.69
N SER A 55 -8.01 -4.68 -4.62
CA SER A 55 -6.88 -5.22 -3.88
C SER A 55 -6.83 -6.70 -4.25
N GLY A 56 -6.05 -7.11 -5.25
CA GLY A 56 -5.63 -8.51 -5.26
C GLY A 56 -5.16 -8.79 -3.84
N SER A 57 -5.86 -9.67 -3.12
CA SER A 57 -5.60 -9.96 -1.71
C SER A 57 -4.11 -10.21 -1.63
N LEU A 58 -3.37 -9.18 -1.18
CA LEU A 58 -1.95 -9.31 -1.04
C LEU A 58 -1.85 -10.45 -0.05
N SER A 59 -1.20 -11.55 -0.46
CA SER A 59 -0.99 -12.66 0.46
C SER A 59 -0.49 -12.07 1.78
N GLU A 60 -0.97 -12.60 2.89
CA GLU A 60 -0.53 -12.20 4.23
C GLU A 60 1.01 -12.18 4.30
N ASP A 61 1.66 -13.11 3.57
CA ASP A 61 3.10 -13.15 3.38
C ASP A 61 3.67 -11.90 2.70
N THR A 62 3.05 -11.44 1.62
CA THR A 62 3.45 -10.23 0.90
C THR A 62 3.30 -9.00 1.78
N ILE A 63 2.19 -8.89 2.52
CA ILE A 63 1.97 -7.77 3.46
C ILE A 63 3.05 -7.79 4.54
N ARG A 64 3.36 -8.96 5.11
CA ARG A 64 4.41 -9.11 6.11
C ARG A 64 5.76 -8.66 5.57
N VAL A 65 6.16 -9.13 4.39
CA VAL A 65 7.43 -8.76 3.73
C VAL A 65 7.50 -7.25 3.47
N ILE A 66 6.42 -6.65 2.95
CA ILE A 66 6.35 -5.19 2.73
C ILE A 66 6.55 -4.46 4.06
N THR A 67 5.86 -4.89 5.11
CA THR A 67 5.88 -4.23 6.42
C THR A 67 7.24 -4.36 7.11
N GLU A 68 7.92 -5.50 6.97
CA GLU A 68 9.30 -5.72 7.44
C GLU A 68 10.28 -4.76 6.74
N HIS A 69 10.26 -4.70 5.40
CA HIS A 69 11.09 -3.76 4.66
C HIS A 69 10.82 -2.29 5.05
N LEU A 70 9.57 -1.94 5.38
CA LEU A 70 9.25 -0.59 5.84
C LEU A 70 9.77 -0.30 7.26
N ALA A 71 9.77 -1.29 8.14
CA ALA A 71 10.33 -1.15 9.49
C ALA A 71 11.86 -0.97 9.45
N ASP A 72 12.54 -1.65 8.53
CA ASP A 72 13.99 -1.54 8.31
C ASP A 72 14.40 -0.29 7.51
N GLY A 73 13.44 0.51 7.04
CA GLY A 73 13.68 1.71 6.22
C GLY A 73 14.02 1.42 4.75
N GLU A 74 13.87 0.17 4.32
CA GLU A 74 14.13 -0.31 2.96
C GLU A 74 12.95 -0.05 1.99
N LYS A 75 12.52 1.20 1.88
CA LYS A 75 11.35 1.60 1.07
C LYS A 75 11.37 1.09 -0.38
N ILE A 76 12.56 1.02 -0.99
CA ILE A 76 12.69 0.53 -2.37
C ILE A 76 12.33 -0.95 -2.48
N GLN A 77 12.69 -1.76 -1.49
CA GLN A 77 12.35 -3.19 -1.47
C GLN A 77 10.85 -3.39 -1.25
N ALA A 78 10.23 -2.61 -0.36
CA ALA A 78 8.79 -2.62 -0.15
C ALA A 78 8.01 -2.28 -1.45
N ILE A 79 8.46 -1.26 -2.20
CA ILE A 79 7.88 -0.90 -3.51
C ILE A 79 8.04 -2.05 -4.50
N LYS A 80 9.20 -2.71 -4.52
CA LYS A 80 9.46 -3.84 -5.41
C LYS A 80 8.55 -5.03 -5.08
N ALA A 81 8.47 -5.43 -3.81
CA ALA A 81 7.62 -6.53 -3.35
C ALA A 81 6.14 -6.29 -3.72
N TYR A 82 5.64 -5.07 -3.51
CA TYR A 82 4.28 -4.70 -3.90
C TYR A 82 4.05 -4.77 -5.42
N ARG A 83 5.02 -4.32 -6.23
CA ARG A 83 4.93 -4.39 -7.70
C ARG A 83 4.98 -5.82 -8.21
N ASP A 84 5.86 -6.64 -7.66
CA ASP A 84 6.01 -8.03 -8.08
C ASP A 84 4.74 -8.82 -7.77
N ALA A 85 4.04 -8.48 -6.68
CA ALA A 85 2.77 -9.10 -6.29
C ALA A 85 1.54 -8.60 -7.06
N THR A 86 1.50 -7.31 -7.43
CA THR A 86 0.29 -6.68 -8.02
C THR A 86 0.40 -6.35 -9.50
N GLY A 87 1.61 -6.37 -10.06
CA GLY A 87 1.88 -5.91 -11.42
C GLY A 87 1.68 -4.41 -11.62
N CYS A 88 1.52 -3.61 -10.56
CA CYS A 88 1.20 -2.19 -10.69
C CYS A 88 2.36 -1.34 -11.23
N SER A 89 2.01 -0.14 -11.70
CA SER A 89 2.99 0.84 -12.17
C SER A 89 3.90 1.31 -11.03
N LEU A 90 5.12 1.74 -11.36
CA LEU A 90 6.07 2.24 -10.36
C LEU A 90 5.51 3.42 -9.55
N VAL A 91 4.77 4.31 -10.22
CA VAL A 91 4.10 5.46 -9.57
C VAL A 91 3.00 4.98 -8.62
N GLY A 92 2.16 4.03 -9.06
CA GLY A 92 1.11 3.46 -8.23
C GLY A 92 1.67 2.77 -6.98
N ALA A 93 2.71 1.97 -7.15
CA ALA A 93 3.39 1.30 -6.04
C ALA A 93 3.99 2.28 -5.04
N LYS A 94 4.68 3.30 -5.53
CA LYS A 94 5.27 4.34 -4.68
C LYS A 94 4.19 5.03 -3.85
N ASN A 95 3.10 5.45 -4.48
CA ASN A 95 2.01 6.16 -3.81
C ASN A 95 1.33 5.27 -2.76
N PHE A 96 1.12 3.99 -3.06
CA PHE A 96 0.57 3.03 -2.11
C PHE A 96 1.47 2.86 -0.88
N ILE A 97 2.76 2.63 -1.10
CA ILE A 97 3.74 2.44 -0.02
C ILE A 97 3.90 3.72 0.82
N GLU A 98 3.85 4.90 0.20
CA GLU A 98 3.86 6.17 0.92
C GLU A 98 2.64 6.34 1.81
N ALA A 99 1.44 6.06 1.30
CA ALA A 99 0.23 6.09 2.10
C ALA A 99 0.25 5.05 3.24
N LEU A 100 0.77 3.85 2.97
CA LEU A 100 0.89 2.78 3.96
C LEU A 100 1.84 3.18 5.11
N MET A 101 3.00 3.76 4.79
CA MET A 101 3.94 4.24 5.81
C MET A 101 3.33 5.30 6.74
N VAL A 102 2.53 6.22 6.19
CA VAL A 102 1.87 7.25 7.00
C VAL A 102 0.94 6.58 8.02
N ARG A 103 0.12 5.62 7.60
CA ARG A 103 -0.77 4.88 8.51
C ARG A 103 -0.01 4.07 9.54
N LEU A 104 1.02 3.32 9.11
CA LEU A 104 1.85 2.52 10.02
C LEU A 104 2.55 3.37 11.09
N ARG A 105 2.94 4.60 10.76
CA ARG A 105 3.51 5.55 11.73
C ARG A 105 2.48 6.10 12.71
N GLU A 106 1.24 6.32 12.26
CA GLU A 106 0.14 6.70 13.14
C GLU A 106 -0.21 5.57 14.13
N GLU A 107 -0.17 4.32 13.67
CA GLU A 107 -0.46 3.14 14.48
C GLU A 107 0.69 2.76 15.44
N ASP A 108 1.93 2.72 14.94
CA ASP A 108 3.12 2.34 15.72
C ASP A 108 4.33 3.24 15.41
N PRO A 109 4.40 4.42 16.04
CA PRO A 109 5.49 5.36 15.83
C PRO A 109 6.85 4.88 16.35
N GLN A 110 6.89 3.88 17.24
CA GLN A 110 8.17 3.31 17.72
C GLN A 110 8.76 2.34 16.71
N ARG A 111 7.93 1.54 16.05
CA ARG A 111 8.37 0.57 15.04
C ARG A 111 8.68 1.21 13.69
N PHE A 112 8.01 2.31 13.35
CA PHE A 112 8.22 3.04 12.08
C PHE A 112 8.70 4.48 12.31
N PRO A 113 9.89 4.68 12.90
CA PRO A 113 10.41 6.01 13.16
C PRO A 113 10.70 6.74 11.85
N GLU A 114 10.55 8.06 11.85
CA GLU A 114 11.01 8.86 10.71
C GLU A 114 12.51 8.65 10.52
N PRO A 115 13.00 8.57 9.26
CA PRO A 115 14.43 8.49 9.00
C PRO A 115 15.08 9.78 9.52
N LYS A 116 15.63 9.71 10.74
CA LYS A 116 16.50 10.73 11.28
C LYS A 116 17.75 10.69 10.42
N SER A 117 17.97 11.74 9.63
CA SER A 117 19.24 11.96 8.92
C SER A 117 20.32 12.20 9.97
N GLY A 118 20.82 11.12 10.55
CA GLY A 118 21.76 11.10 11.65
C GLY A 118 23.12 10.66 11.14
N CYS A 119 23.91 11.63 10.69
CA CYS A 119 25.35 11.52 10.63
C CYS A 119 25.85 11.21 12.06
N ALA A 120 25.90 9.92 12.40
CA ALA A 120 26.51 9.42 13.63
C ALA A 120 28.04 9.46 13.46
N ILE A 121 28.60 10.66 13.25
CA ILE A 121 29.96 10.91 13.69
C ILE A 121 29.87 11.14 15.19
N ALA A 122 30.10 10.03 15.89
CA ALA A 122 30.47 10.00 17.27
C ALA A 122 31.61 10.99 17.54
N VAL A 123 31.28 12.21 17.97
CA VAL A 123 32.19 13.03 18.77
C VAL A 123 32.09 12.53 20.21
N LEU A 124 32.46 11.25 20.39
CA LEU A 124 32.77 10.65 21.68
C LEU A 124 34.29 10.77 21.91
N LEU A 125 34.85 11.96 21.72
CA LEU A 125 36.29 12.25 21.89
C LEU A 125 36.54 13.69 22.35
N LEU A 126 35.95 14.09 23.49
CA LEU A 126 36.48 15.24 24.22
C LEU A 126 36.17 15.22 25.73
N LEU A 127 36.62 14.18 26.41
CA LEU A 127 37.01 14.29 27.82
C LEU A 127 38.54 14.43 27.90
N PRO A 128 39.13 15.63 27.74
CA PRO A 128 40.42 15.88 28.34
C PRO A 128 40.15 16.18 29.80
N GLY A 129 40.44 15.23 30.69
CA GLY A 129 40.52 15.54 32.11
C GLY A 129 41.71 16.48 32.36
N PRO A 130 41.52 17.61 33.05
CA PRO A 130 42.62 18.32 33.68
C PRO A 130 42.38 18.32 35.19
N LEU A 131 42.09 17.16 35.77
CA LEU A 131 42.03 17.01 37.24
C LEU A 131 43.39 16.64 37.86
N LEU A 132 44.46 16.55 37.05
CA LEU A 132 45.79 16.17 37.52
C LEU A 132 46.88 17.25 37.35
N VAL A 133 46.60 18.37 36.66
CA VAL A 133 47.61 19.44 36.45
C VAL A 133 47.64 20.45 37.60
N GLY A 134 46.62 20.49 38.46
CA GLY A 134 46.55 21.45 39.57
C GLY A 134 47.48 21.14 40.77
N LEU A 135 47.90 19.89 40.96
CA LEU A 135 48.67 19.50 42.16
C LEU A 135 50.18 19.73 41.99
N PHE A 136 50.70 19.80 40.77
CA PHE A 136 52.15 19.91 40.53
C PHE A 136 52.69 21.35 40.69
N VAL A 137 51.84 22.37 40.54
CA VAL A 137 52.25 23.78 40.68
C VAL A 137 52.31 24.23 42.14
N ALA A 138 51.81 23.45 43.09
CA ALA A 138 51.84 23.79 44.52
C ALA A 138 53.14 23.37 45.25
N LEU A 139 54.11 22.75 44.56
CA LEU A 139 55.32 22.21 45.20
C LEU A 139 56.66 22.57 44.52
N MET A 140 56.69 23.64 43.71
CA MET A 140 57.94 24.28 43.27
C MET A 140 57.88 25.79 43.53
#